data_AF-A0A1G7WR39-F1
#
_entry.id   AF-A0A1G7WR39-F1
#
_cell.length_a   1.000
_cell.length_b   1.000
_cell.length_c   1.000
_cell.angle_alpha   90.00
_cell.angle_beta   90.00
_cell.angle_gamma   90.00
#
_symmetry.space_group_name_H-M   'P 1'
#
loop_
_entity.id
_entity.type
_entity.pdbx_description
1 polymer ?
#
loop_
_entity_poly.entity_id
_entity_poly.type
_entity_poly.pdbx_seq_one_letter_code
_entity_poly.pdbx_strand_id
1 'polypeptide(L)'
;MPSRRSIAIVSVTALVVTAGVAGGAYYLLHTRGTPEGVAERFTRAWEQGDLNAMGTELATRQAAFTTTYQTMNRALGVESVSVKLDPAKEPDGDRARVTFTATLKLKNAGDWSYRGGVDLVVRDRHWKVAWTPAAAHPDLADGRGLALKPVWPARAAITAASGDRVDGGDAGGSVQQLVGFLDKATDKDVKRLGSAYKAGDAVGRGGLQETFQTQLAGTPATEIRLVGADGKPVRTLHKAEGEKGRPVETTLDLRVQRAAADAVRDLKKTASLVAVRPSTGEVLAVVNNLGGFNRALNGAYPPGSTFKSVTAAGLLAEGVSPGDRVECPRFATLGGMRFRNSEYADHGSLSFSDAFAYSCNTTIAPMTAERLGADKLVDTAEWFGFNEPLNIGVPAAKASFPKARSETELAAESFGQGKITASPLMMATVAAAIADGSWRPPTLVASIKQKTRPKALPDGVAASLRDMMKAVVTKGTAKSAGLPSGTRGKTGTAEYDTPEGKTATHAWFIGFRGDLAFSVLVEGGEAGGKVAAPVAADFLRGL
;
A
#
# COMPACT_ATOMS: atom_id res chain seq x y z
N MET A 1 -72.59 93.95 60.32
CA MET A 1 -72.56 92.46 60.38
C MET A 1 -72.76 91.92 58.97
N PRO A 2 -72.15 90.78 58.54
CA PRO A 2 -71.13 89.90 59.13
C PRO A 2 -69.73 90.10 58.46
N SER A 3 -68.55 89.90 59.10
CA SER A 3 -67.77 88.66 59.42
C SER A 3 -67.19 87.95 58.17
N ARG A 4 -65.96 87.39 58.06
CA ARG A 4 -64.79 87.13 58.93
C ARG A 4 -63.71 86.40 58.05
N ARG A 5 -62.43 86.41 58.47
CA ARG A 5 -61.33 85.41 58.26
C ARG A 5 -60.23 85.61 57.17
N SER A 6 -59.01 85.50 57.68
CA SER A 6 -57.67 85.30 57.08
C SER A 6 -57.53 84.01 56.27
N ILE A 7 -56.46 83.88 55.46
CA ILE A 7 -55.53 82.72 55.37
C ILE A 7 -54.39 83.00 54.35
N ALA A 8 -53.17 82.64 54.75
CA ALA A 8 -51.95 82.58 53.94
C ALA A 8 -51.93 81.31 53.07
N ILE A 9 -51.34 81.36 51.87
CA ILE A 9 -50.95 80.16 51.13
C ILE A 9 -49.42 80.05 51.15
N VAL A 10 -48.94 79.24 52.08
CA VAL A 10 -47.72 78.44 51.94
C VAL A 10 -48.16 77.15 51.23
N SER A 11 -47.45 76.74 50.19
CA SER A 11 -47.53 75.37 49.68
C SER A 11 -46.12 74.86 49.46
N VAL A 12 -45.72 73.99 50.38
CA VAL A 12 -44.47 73.24 50.43
C VAL A 12 -44.50 72.14 49.36
N THR A 13 -43.47 72.15 48.53
CA THR A 13 -42.65 71.02 48.07
C THR A 13 -43.23 69.60 48.21
N ALA A 14 -43.35 68.91 47.06
CA ALA A 14 -43.23 67.46 47.01
C ALA A 14 -42.10 67.09 46.03
N LEU A 15 -40.93 66.85 46.62
CA LEU A 15 -39.67 66.44 46.01
C LEU A 15 -39.61 64.92 46.09
N VAL A 16 -39.92 64.21 44.99
CA VAL A 16 -39.84 62.72 44.94
C VAL A 16 -39.10 62.17 43.70
N VAL A 17 -38.66 62.99 42.73
CA VAL A 17 -38.06 62.43 41.49
C VAL A 17 -36.52 62.36 41.49
N THR A 18 -35.82 62.94 42.45
CA THR A 18 -34.34 63.02 42.42
C THR A 18 -33.59 61.79 42.95
N ALA A 19 -34.21 60.93 43.77
CA ALA A 19 -33.51 59.77 44.34
C ALA A 19 -33.23 58.66 43.31
N GLY A 20 -34.12 58.45 42.33
CA GLY A 20 -33.93 57.43 41.28
C GLY A 20 -32.86 57.78 40.25
N VAL A 21 -32.79 59.06 39.84
CA VAL A 21 -31.82 59.54 38.84
C VAL A 21 -30.42 59.71 39.45
N ALA A 22 -30.32 60.18 40.69
CA ALA A 22 -29.04 60.27 41.40
C ALA A 22 -28.48 58.88 41.77
N GLY A 23 -29.34 57.92 42.11
CA GLY A 23 -28.93 56.53 42.36
C GLY A 23 -28.39 55.83 41.10
N GLY A 24 -29.05 56.02 39.95
CA GLY A 24 -28.60 55.50 38.66
C GLY A 24 -27.28 56.13 38.18
N ALA A 25 -27.15 57.45 38.29
CA ALA A 25 -25.91 58.15 37.95
C ALA A 25 -24.76 57.81 38.92
N TYR A 26 -25.03 57.68 40.23
CA TYR A 26 -24.04 57.25 41.22
C TYR A 26 -23.57 55.82 40.98
N TYR A 27 -24.49 54.90 40.63
CA TYR A 27 -24.16 53.51 40.32
C TYR A 27 -23.28 53.39 39.06
N LEU A 28 -23.62 54.14 37.99
CA LEU A 28 -22.81 54.21 36.76
C LEU A 28 -21.43 54.84 37.00
N LEU A 29 -21.32 55.88 37.84
CA LEU A 29 -20.05 56.55 38.17
C LEU A 29 -19.13 55.75 39.10
N HIS A 30 -19.63 54.70 39.78
CA HIS A 30 -18.87 53.91 40.77
C HIS A 30 -18.66 52.44 40.38
N THR A 31 -18.99 52.06 39.13
CA THR A 31 -18.68 50.73 38.60
C THR A 31 -17.20 50.65 38.22
N ARG A 32 -16.49 49.62 38.67
CA ARG A 32 -15.04 49.45 38.46
C ARG A 32 -14.75 48.58 37.24
N GLY A 33 -13.81 49.05 36.43
CA GLY A 33 -13.38 48.41 35.19
C GLY A 33 -14.31 48.68 34.01
N THR A 34 -14.01 48.09 32.86
CA THR A 34 -14.86 48.14 31.67
C THR A 34 -15.20 46.72 31.20
N PRO A 35 -16.29 46.53 30.43
CA PRO A 35 -16.61 45.23 29.85
C PRO A 35 -15.50 44.68 28.95
N GLU A 36 -14.83 45.55 28.19
CA GLU A 36 -13.73 45.21 27.29
C GLU A 36 -12.56 44.66 28.10
N GLY A 37 -12.16 45.35 29.17
CA GLY A 37 -11.04 44.91 29.99
C GLY A 37 -11.29 43.58 30.68
N VAL A 38 -12.54 43.27 31.05
CA VAL A 38 -12.92 41.95 31.60
C VAL A 38 -12.91 40.88 30.51
N ALA A 39 -13.47 41.18 29.34
CA ALA A 39 -13.44 40.29 28.19
C ALA A 39 -12.00 39.96 27.76
N GLU A 40 -11.10 40.95 27.73
CA GLU A 40 -9.68 40.78 27.40
C GLU A 40 -8.96 39.85 28.38
N ARG A 41 -9.17 40.02 29.69
CA ARG A 41 -8.58 39.12 30.70
C ARG A 41 -9.14 37.71 30.58
N PHE A 42 -10.45 37.58 30.38
CA PHE A 42 -11.12 36.30 30.20
C PHE A 42 -10.60 35.56 28.96
N THR A 43 -10.54 36.21 27.80
CA THR A 43 -10.09 35.57 26.56
C THR A 43 -8.58 35.31 26.56
N ARG A 44 -7.76 36.18 27.16
CA ARG A 44 -6.32 35.92 27.32
C ARG A 44 -6.05 34.70 28.18
N ALA A 45 -6.80 34.54 29.28
CA ALA A 45 -6.72 33.33 30.11
C ALA A 45 -7.16 32.08 29.33
N TRP A 46 -8.17 32.21 28.45
CA TRP A 46 -8.59 31.12 27.56
C TRP A 46 -7.50 30.71 26.57
N GLU A 47 -6.85 31.67 25.91
CA GLU A 47 -5.73 31.41 24.99
C GLU A 47 -4.56 30.69 25.68
N GLN A 48 -4.33 30.99 26.96
CA GLN A 48 -3.31 30.34 27.79
C GLN A 48 -3.74 28.97 28.35
N GLY A 49 -5.01 28.58 28.16
CA GLY A 49 -5.58 27.38 28.75
C GLY A 49 -5.78 27.46 30.28
N ASP A 50 -5.67 28.64 30.88
CA ASP A 50 -5.82 28.85 32.32
C ASP A 50 -7.30 29.05 32.70
N LEU A 51 -8.01 27.92 32.82
CA LEU A 51 -9.42 27.91 33.21
C LEU A 51 -9.64 28.46 34.63
N ASN A 52 -8.64 28.44 35.50
CA ASN A 52 -8.76 29.02 36.84
C ASN A 52 -8.78 30.55 36.75
N ALA A 53 -7.86 31.14 36.00
CA ALA A 53 -7.84 32.58 35.75
C ALA A 53 -9.13 33.05 35.06
N MET A 54 -9.63 32.33 34.05
CA MET A 54 -10.93 32.62 33.44
C MET A 54 -12.07 32.59 34.48
N GLY A 55 -12.04 31.59 35.37
CA GLY A 55 -13.02 31.41 36.44
C GLY A 55 -13.09 32.58 37.43
N THR A 56 -12.00 33.34 37.61
CA THR A 56 -11.97 34.51 38.50
C THR A 56 -12.75 35.72 37.95
N GLU A 57 -12.96 35.76 36.63
CA GLU A 57 -13.72 36.81 35.95
C GLU A 57 -15.24 36.55 35.96
N LEU A 58 -15.70 35.38 36.44
CA LEU A 58 -17.11 35.01 36.45
C LEU A 58 -17.93 35.77 37.52
N ALA A 59 -19.16 36.12 37.17
CA ALA A 59 -20.14 36.73 38.09
C ALA A 59 -20.64 35.74 39.16
N THR A 60 -20.65 34.46 38.82
CA THR A 60 -21.05 33.36 39.72
C THR A 60 -20.19 32.15 39.37
N ARG A 61 -19.60 31.50 40.37
CA ARG A 61 -18.89 30.24 40.15
C ARG A 61 -19.88 29.16 39.75
N GLN A 62 -19.63 28.50 38.63
CA GLN A 62 -20.47 27.43 38.13
C GLN A 62 -19.64 26.18 37.91
N ALA A 63 -20.06 25.04 38.46
CA ALA A 63 -19.35 23.77 38.32
C ALA A 63 -19.25 23.33 36.84
N ALA A 64 -20.23 23.69 36.01
CA ALA A 64 -20.26 23.38 34.59
C ALA A 64 -19.21 24.15 33.77
N PHE A 65 -18.68 25.28 34.26
CA PHE A 65 -17.74 26.13 33.53
C PHE A 65 -16.51 25.35 33.06
N THR A 66 -15.73 24.82 34.01
CA THR A 66 -14.49 24.10 33.73
C THR A 66 -14.76 22.86 32.90
N THR A 67 -15.81 22.11 33.24
CA THR A 67 -16.19 20.87 32.54
C THR A 67 -16.55 21.13 31.07
N THR A 68 -17.21 22.26 30.75
CA THR A 68 -17.58 22.60 29.37
C THR A 68 -16.34 22.80 28.49
N TYR A 69 -15.40 23.64 28.91
CA TYR A 69 -14.17 23.90 28.14
C TYR A 69 -13.28 22.65 28.06
N GLN A 70 -13.13 21.88 29.15
CA GLN A 70 -12.35 20.65 29.13
C GLN A 70 -12.97 19.59 28.21
N THR A 71 -14.29 19.44 28.23
CA THR A 71 -15.02 18.47 27.39
C THR A 71 -14.91 18.86 25.93
N MET A 72 -15.11 20.15 25.61
CA MET A 72 -14.92 20.68 24.27
C MET A 72 -13.49 20.45 23.77
N ASN A 73 -12.48 20.83 24.56
CA ASN A 73 -11.07 20.69 24.16
C ASN A 73 -10.69 19.22 23.94
N ARG A 74 -11.15 18.32 24.81
CA ARG A 74 -10.91 16.87 24.66
C ARG A 74 -11.65 16.29 23.46
N ALA A 75 -12.93 16.62 23.28
CA ALA A 75 -13.75 16.08 22.21
C ALA A 75 -13.30 16.55 20.82
N LEU A 76 -12.75 17.76 20.74
CA LEU A 76 -12.22 18.34 19.50
C LEU A 76 -10.70 18.13 19.32
N GLY A 77 -9.98 17.66 20.34
CA GLY A 77 -8.52 17.57 20.29
C GLY A 77 -7.87 18.93 20.02
N VAL A 78 -8.30 19.97 20.75
CA VAL A 78 -7.78 21.34 20.63
C VAL A 78 -6.33 21.37 21.08
N GLU A 79 -5.44 21.86 20.22
CA GLU A 79 -4.01 22.06 20.49
C GLU A 79 -3.72 23.48 21.00
N SER A 80 -4.37 24.48 20.38
CA SER A 80 -4.25 25.87 20.80
C SER A 80 -5.52 26.66 20.48
N VAL A 81 -5.69 27.78 21.19
CA VAL A 81 -6.79 28.73 21.02
C VAL A 81 -6.21 30.12 20.78
N SER A 82 -6.73 30.83 19.80
CA SER A 82 -6.52 32.27 19.65
C SER A 82 -7.86 32.98 19.59
N VAL A 83 -7.98 34.12 20.26
CA VAL A 83 -9.22 34.88 20.37
C VAL A 83 -8.96 36.34 20.02
N LYS A 84 -9.66 36.83 19.00
CA LYS A 84 -9.66 38.24 18.63
C LYS A 84 -10.99 38.87 19.07
N LEU A 85 -10.93 39.83 19.99
CA LEU A 85 -12.11 40.61 20.38
C LEU A 85 -12.51 41.59 19.27
N ASP A 86 -13.81 41.75 19.08
CA ASP A 86 -14.36 42.86 18.32
C ASP A 86 -14.45 44.12 19.19
N PRO A 87 -14.46 45.33 18.60
CA PRO A 87 -14.77 46.55 19.36
C PRO A 87 -16.11 46.41 20.07
N ALA A 88 -16.12 46.64 21.38
CA ALA A 88 -17.33 46.55 22.15
C ALA A 88 -18.29 47.69 21.85
N LYS A 89 -19.58 47.39 21.97
CA LYS A 89 -20.65 48.38 21.93
C LYS A 89 -20.80 49.01 23.31
N GLU A 90 -21.39 50.21 23.36
CA GLU A 90 -21.72 50.85 24.63
C GLU A 90 -22.56 49.91 25.51
N PRO A 91 -22.28 49.84 26.82
CA PRO A 91 -23.07 49.04 27.76
C PRO A 91 -24.52 49.50 27.83
N ASP A 92 -25.44 48.55 28.00
CA ASP A 92 -26.84 48.80 28.29
C ASP A 92 -27.07 48.69 29.80
N GLY A 93 -26.91 49.81 30.51
CA GLY A 93 -27.02 49.87 31.96
C GLY A 93 -25.99 49.00 32.67
N ASP A 94 -26.44 47.93 33.33
CA ASP A 94 -25.59 46.99 34.07
C ASP A 94 -25.18 45.76 33.25
N ARG A 95 -25.43 45.76 31.93
CA ARG A 95 -25.14 44.65 31.01
C ARG A 95 -24.33 45.11 29.80
N ALA A 96 -23.51 44.21 29.29
CA ALA A 96 -22.78 44.41 28.04
C ALA A 96 -22.55 43.07 27.34
N ARG A 97 -22.30 43.10 26.03
CA ARG A 97 -21.87 41.93 25.27
C ARG A 97 -20.67 42.29 24.41
N VAL A 98 -19.57 41.57 24.61
CA VAL A 98 -18.37 41.70 23.79
C VAL A 98 -18.30 40.48 22.85
N THR A 99 -18.30 40.71 21.54
CA THR A 99 -18.16 39.64 20.56
C THR A 99 -16.69 39.35 20.27
N PHE A 100 -16.40 38.13 19.84
CA PHE A 100 -15.05 37.70 19.51
C PHE A 100 -15.05 36.74 18.33
N THR A 101 -13.90 36.61 17.67
CA THR A 101 -13.60 35.51 16.75
C THR A 101 -12.59 34.59 17.43
N ALA A 102 -13.00 33.36 17.74
CA ALA A 102 -12.10 32.33 18.26
C ALA A 102 -11.63 31.46 17.10
N THR A 103 -10.35 31.11 17.11
CA THR A 103 -9.73 30.15 16.18
C THR A 103 -9.12 29.05 17.01
N LEU A 104 -9.64 27.83 16.83
CA LEU A 104 -9.13 26.62 17.47
C LEU A 104 -8.26 25.87 16.48
N LYS A 105 -7.01 25.57 16.87
CA LYS A 105 -6.17 24.63 16.12
C LYS A 105 -6.49 23.22 16.57
N LEU A 106 -6.98 22.37 15.67
CA LEU A 106 -7.47 21.03 15.98
C LEU A 106 -6.53 19.97 15.41
N LYS A 107 -6.18 18.98 16.23
CA LYS A 107 -5.23 17.91 15.87
C LYS A 107 -5.53 17.18 14.55
N ASN A 108 -6.82 16.94 14.24
CA ASN A 108 -7.25 16.17 13.07
C ASN A 108 -8.21 16.95 12.13
N ALA A 109 -8.32 18.27 12.28
CA ALA A 109 -9.24 19.09 11.48
C ALA A 109 -8.68 20.46 11.06
N GLY A 110 -7.42 20.76 11.41
CA GLY A 110 -6.82 22.06 11.12
C GLY A 110 -7.45 23.18 11.93
N ASP A 111 -7.41 24.40 11.40
CA ASP A 111 -7.92 25.58 12.07
C ASP A 111 -9.43 25.72 11.86
N TRP A 112 -10.17 25.88 12.95
CA TRP A 112 -11.59 26.18 12.92
C TRP A 112 -11.87 27.50 13.62
N SER A 113 -12.35 28.48 12.84
CA SER A 113 -12.75 29.79 13.35
C SER A 113 -14.28 29.93 13.45
N TYR A 114 -14.74 30.55 14.52
CA TYR A 114 -16.15 30.92 14.70
C TYR A 114 -16.29 32.24 15.47
N ARG A 115 -17.43 32.91 15.27
CA ARG A 115 -17.78 34.11 16.01
C ARG A 115 -18.59 33.76 17.25
N GLY A 116 -18.16 34.23 18.41
CA GLY A 116 -18.83 34.07 19.69
C GLY A 116 -19.07 35.40 20.39
N GLY A 117 -19.48 35.33 21.64
CA GLY A 117 -19.55 36.52 22.49
C GLY A 117 -19.63 36.14 23.96
N VAL A 118 -19.14 37.05 24.79
CA VAL A 118 -19.21 36.95 26.25
C VAL A 118 -20.22 37.98 26.73
N ASP A 119 -21.22 37.52 27.45
CA ASP A 119 -22.18 38.39 28.14
C ASP A 119 -21.59 38.81 29.49
N LEU A 120 -21.71 40.09 29.82
CA LEU A 120 -21.16 40.69 31.03
C LEU A 120 -22.27 41.38 31.83
N VAL A 121 -22.11 41.37 33.14
CA VAL A 121 -23.02 41.99 34.10
C VAL A 121 -22.24 42.64 35.23
N VAL A 122 -22.80 43.70 35.82
CA VAL A 122 -22.24 44.29 37.04
C VAL A 122 -22.66 43.46 38.27
N ARG A 123 -21.66 43.04 39.06
CA ARG A 123 -21.82 42.39 40.38
C ARG A 123 -20.85 43.00 41.37
N ASP A 124 -21.35 43.39 42.54
CA ASP A 124 -20.57 44.07 43.58
C ASP A 124 -19.75 45.26 43.06
N ARG A 125 -20.36 46.05 42.17
CA ARG A 125 -19.76 47.20 41.46
C ARG A 125 -18.56 46.83 40.56
N HIS A 126 -18.40 45.58 40.15
CA HIS A 126 -17.40 45.15 39.18
C HIS A 126 -18.08 44.50 37.98
N TRP A 127 -17.57 44.79 36.79
CA TRP A 127 -17.93 44.03 35.60
C TRP A 127 -17.44 42.59 35.74
N LYS A 128 -18.31 41.64 35.44
CA LYS A 128 -18.06 40.20 35.52
C LYS A 128 -18.72 39.47 34.36
N VAL A 129 -18.18 38.32 34.00
CA VAL A 129 -18.73 37.46 32.96
C VAL A 129 -19.97 36.74 33.48
N ALA A 130 -21.12 37.01 32.85
CA ALA A 130 -22.37 36.27 33.03
C ALA A 130 -22.30 34.98 32.21
N TRP A 131 -21.51 34.00 32.67
CA TRP A 131 -21.20 32.83 31.87
C TRP A 131 -22.42 31.93 31.63
N THR A 132 -22.53 31.52 30.37
CA THR A 132 -23.33 30.39 29.88
C THR A 132 -22.45 29.56 28.93
N PRO A 133 -22.82 28.31 28.59
CA PRO A 133 -22.08 27.52 27.59
C PRO A 133 -21.89 28.24 26.24
N ALA A 134 -22.78 29.17 25.88
CA ALA A 134 -22.68 29.97 24.66
C ALA A 134 -21.40 30.84 24.60
N ALA A 135 -20.79 31.14 25.75
CA ALA A 135 -19.51 31.84 25.82
C ALA A 135 -18.32 30.99 25.32
N ALA A 136 -18.43 29.65 25.36
CA ALA A 136 -17.44 28.75 24.77
C ALA A 136 -17.68 28.58 23.26
N HIS A 137 -18.93 28.42 22.83
CA HIS A 137 -19.33 28.41 21.42
C HIS A 137 -20.82 28.77 21.31
N PRO A 138 -21.24 29.62 20.35
CA PRO A 138 -22.61 30.18 20.32
C PRO A 138 -23.74 29.15 20.28
N ASP A 139 -23.50 27.97 19.72
CA ASP A 139 -24.50 26.89 19.64
C ASP A 139 -24.58 25.99 20.89
N LEU A 140 -23.66 26.16 21.85
CA LEU A 140 -23.67 25.39 23.09
C LEU A 140 -24.73 25.94 24.04
N ALA A 141 -25.45 25.00 24.64
CA ALA A 141 -26.43 25.20 25.70
C ALA A 141 -26.30 24.03 26.68
N ASP A 142 -27.03 24.07 27.79
CA ASP A 142 -26.99 22.99 28.79
C ASP A 142 -27.30 21.64 28.14
N GLY A 143 -26.43 20.66 28.41
CA GLY A 143 -26.50 19.32 27.85
C GLY A 143 -26.07 19.18 26.38
N ARG A 144 -25.74 20.26 25.66
CA ARG A 144 -25.15 20.14 24.30
C ARG A 144 -23.63 20.07 24.37
N GLY A 145 -23.05 19.39 23.40
CA GLY A 145 -21.60 19.26 23.25
C GLY A 145 -21.15 19.41 21.80
N LEU A 146 -19.85 19.34 21.58
CA LEU A 146 -19.25 19.27 20.26
C LEU A 146 -18.54 17.92 20.08
N ALA A 147 -18.54 17.39 18.86
CA ALA A 147 -17.85 16.15 18.52
C ALA A 147 -17.21 16.26 17.14
N LEU A 148 -16.04 15.63 16.99
CA LEU A 148 -15.45 15.38 15.68
C LEU A 148 -15.96 14.07 15.10
N LYS A 149 -16.33 14.11 13.83
CA LYS A 149 -16.66 12.93 13.05
C LYS A 149 -15.80 12.87 11.78
N PRO A 150 -14.83 11.95 11.71
CA PRO A 150 -14.17 11.61 10.46
C PRO A 150 -15.17 10.98 9.49
N VAL A 151 -15.13 11.43 8.24
CA VAL A 151 -15.91 10.93 7.12
C VAL A 151 -14.92 10.53 6.03
N TRP A 152 -14.63 9.23 5.97
CA TRP A 152 -13.75 8.67 4.94
C TRP A 152 -14.35 8.89 3.55
N PRO A 153 -13.55 9.30 2.54
CA PRO A 153 -13.99 9.27 1.16
C PRO A 153 -14.24 7.84 0.71
N ALA A 154 -14.85 7.68 -0.46
CA ALA A 154 -14.88 6.39 -1.13
C ALA A 154 -13.43 5.93 -1.38
N ARG A 155 -13.13 4.69 -0.97
CA ARG A 155 -11.82 4.09 -1.21
C ARG A 155 -11.60 3.96 -2.72
N ALA A 156 -10.42 4.34 -3.19
CA ALA A 156 -10.07 4.21 -4.59
C ALA A 156 -9.90 2.75 -5.02
N ALA A 157 -10.07 2.52 -6.32
CA ALA A 157 -9.96 1.20 -6.92
C ALA A 157 -8.50 0.77 -7.11
N ILE A 158 -8.29 -0.55 -7.17
CA ILE A 158 -7.09 -1.13 -7.78
C ILE A 158 -7.51 -1.62 -9.16
N THR A 159 -6.78 -1.24 -10.20
CA THR A 159 -7.17 -1.50 -11.59
C THR A 159 -6.14 -2.33 -12.34
N ALA A 160 -6.59 -3.05 -13.36
CA ALA A 160 -5.75 -3.59 -14.44
C ALA A 160 -5.25 -2.44 -15.35
N ALA A 161 -4.38 -2.78 -16.30
CA ALA A 161 -3.85 -1.82 -17.27
C ALA A 161 -4.93 -1.27 -18.23
N SER A 162 -6.06 -1.99 -18.38
CA SER A 162 -7.24 -1.52 -19.12
C SER A 162 -8.06 -0.47 -18.37
N GLY A 163 -7.79 -0.25 -17.08
CA GLY A 163 -8.63 0.55 -16.18
C GLY A 163 -9.74 -0.24 -15.48
N ASP A 164 -9.93 -1.52 -15.84
CA ASP A 164 -10.92 -2.38 -15.19
C ASP A 164 -10.55 -2.64 -13.73
N ARG A 165 -11.54 -2.63 -12.85
CA ARG A 165 -11.35 -2.85 -11.41
C ARG A 165 -11.00 -4.31 -11.12
N VAL A 166 -9.97 -4.56 -10.30
CA VAL A 166 -9.50 -5.90 -9.94
C VAL A 166 -9.60 -6.20 -8.43
N ASP A 167 -10.06 -5.26 -7.63
CA ASP A 167 -10.34 -5.43 -6.20
C ASP A 167 -11.83 -5.64 -5.88
N GLY A 168 -12.60 -6.09 -6.86
CA GLY A 168 -13.99 -6.53 -6.69
C GLY A 168 -14.09 -7.92 -6.05
N GLY A 169 -15.26 -8.23 -5.48
CA GLY A 169 -15.51 -9.55 -4.87
C GLY A 169 -15.61 -10.71 -5.87
N ASP A 170 -15.68 -10.40 -7.16
CA ASP A 170 -15.66 -11.31 -8.31
C ASP A 170 -14.25 -11.57 -8.85
N ALA A 171 -13.21 -10.92 -8.29
CA ALA A 171 -11.83 -11.14 -8.67
C ALA A 171 -11.44 -12.62 -8.47
N GLY A 172 -10.86 -13.21 -9.51
CA GLY A 172 -10.38 -14.60 -9.45
C GLY A 172 -9.36 -14.80 -8.33
N GLY A 173 -9.29 -16.00 -7.75
CA GLY A 173 -8.50 -16.27 -6.54
C GLY A 173 -7.03 -15.84 -6.61
N SER A 174 -6.38 -15.96 -7.76
CA SER A 174 -5.00 -15.46 -7.93
C SER A 174 -4.89 -13.94 -7.95
N VAL A 175 -5.87 -13.24 -8.52
CA VAL A 175 -5.94 -11.77 -8.47
C VAL A 175 -6.17 -11.32 -7.04
N GLN A 176 -7.07 -11.99 -6.32
CA GLN A 176 -7.34 -11.72 -4.91
C GLN A 176 -6.10 -11.90 -4.01
N GLN A 177 -5.19 -12.84 -4.32
CA GLN A 177 -3.90 -12.98 -3.64
C GLN A 177 -2.95 -11.80 -3.87
N LEU A 178 -3.01 -11.14 -5.04
CA LEU A 178 -2.21 -9.94 -5.32
C LEU A 178 -2.81 -8.70 -4.66
N VAL A 179 -4.13 -8.57 -4.79
CA VAL A 179 -4.86 -7.40 -4.35
C VAL A 179 -4.99 -7.38 -2.82
N GLY A 180 -5.21 -8.53 -2.19
CA GLY A 180 -5.61 -8.57 -0.77
C GLY A 180 -7.07 -8.16 -0.58
N PHE A 181 -7.51 -8.07 0.67
CA PHE A 181 -8.92 -7.79 1.02
C PHE A 181 -9.04 -6.67 2.03
N LEU A 182 -10.25 -6.21 2.27
CA LEU A 182 -10.56 -5.26 3.33
C LEU A 182 -11.04 -5.98 4.58
N ASP A 183 -10.57 -5.53 5.74
CA ASP A 183 -10.99 -6.00 7.04
C ASP A 183 -11.14 -4.82 8.01
N LYS A 184 -11.67 -5.09 9.21
CA LYS A 184 -11.82 -4.11 10.27
C LYS A 184 -10.47 -3.80 10.93
N ALA A 185 -10.20 -2.52 11.12
CA ALA A 185 -9.04 -2.04 11.84
C ALA A 185 -9.08 -2.50 13.30
N THR A 186 -7.94 -2.96 13.81
CA THR A 186 -7.71 -3.24 15.22
C THR A 186 -7.05 -2.04 15.90
N ASP A 187 -6.94 -2.05 17.23
CA ASP A 187 -6.18 -1.02 17.96
C ASP A 187 -4.70 -0.96 17.54
N LYS A 188 -4.12 -2.08 17.10
CA LYS A 188 -2.76 -2.10 16.54
C LYS A 188 -2.69 -1.35 15.20
N ASP A 189 -3.71 -1.49 14.36
CA ASP A 189 -3.77 -0.76 13.10
C ASP A 189 -3.94 0.73 13.33
N VAL A 190 -4.79 1.14 14.27
CA VAL A 190 -4.95 2.54 14.64
C VAL A 190 -3.64 3.16 15.11
N LYS A 191 -2.87 2.44 15.95
CA LYS A 191 -1.54 2.90 16.38
C LYS A 191 -0.56 3.06 15.21
N ARG A 192 -0.63 2.17 14.23
CA ARG A 192 0.26 2.17 13.04
C ARG A 192 -0.15 3.21 12.00
N LEU A 193 -1.45 3.36 11.74
CA LEU A 193 -2.01 4.19 10.67
C LEU A 193 -2.30 5.63 11.11
N GLY A 194 -2.38 5.88 12.42
CA GLY A 194 -2.56 7.20 12.99
C GLY A 194 -4.00 7.53 13.40
N SER A 195 -4.17 8.69 14.03
CA SER A 195 -5.40 9.13 14.71
C SER A 195 -6.59 9.42 13.78
N ALA A 196 -6.38 9.43 12.46
CA ALA A 196 -7.45 9.49 11.49
C ALA A 196 -8.31 8.20 11.49
N TYR A 197 -7.71 7.07 11.87
CA TYR A 197 -8.37 5.77 11.94
C TYR A 197 -8.91 5.48 13.34
N LYS A 198 -9.96 4.66 13.40
CA LYS A 198 -10.46 4.03 14.63
C LYS A 198 -10.67 2.53 14.42
N ALA A 199 -10.76 1.79 15.51
CA ALA A 199 -11.11 0.38 15.46
C ALA A 199 -12.45 0.19 14.73
N GLY A 200 -12.51 -0.80 13.84
CA GLY A 200 -13.66 -1.06 12.97
C GLY A 200 -13.65 -0.36 11.62
N ASP A 201 -12.78 0.63 11.39
CA ASP A 201 -12.63 1.24 10.05
C ASP A 201 -12.07 0.23 9.04
N ALA A 202 -12.40 0.39 7.75
CA ALA A 202 -11.92 -0.51 6.71
C ALA A 202 -10.42 -0.29 6.43
N VAL A 203 -9.63 -1.35 6.56
CA VAL A 203 -8.19 -1.37 6.26
C VAL A 203 -7.86 -2.56 5.36
N GLY A 204 -6.89 -2.37 4.49
CA GLY A 204 -6.35 -3.42 3.65
C GLY A 204 -5.58 -4.46 4.45
N ARG A 205 -5.73 -5.72 4.05
CA ARG A 205 -5.03 -6.90 4.55
C ARG A 205 -4.42 -7.67 3.40
N GLY A 206 -3.10 -7.84 3.48
CA GLY A 206 -2.31 -8.44 2.43
C GLY A 206 -2.29 -7.61 1.14
N GLY A 207 -1.41 -8.02 0.23
CA GLY A 207 -1.38 -7.52 -1.13
C GLY A 207 -1.33 -5.99 -1.27
N LEU A 208 -1.86 -5.51 -2.39
CA LEU A 208 -1.91 -4.10 -2.74
C LEU A 208 -2.81 -3.28 -1.81
N GLN A 209 -3.89 -3.87 -1.26
CA GLN A 209 -4.80 -3.20 -0.34
C GLN A 209 -4.05 -2.75 0.93
N GLU A 210 -3.20 -3.60 1.49
CA GLU A 210 -2.40 -3.25 2.67
C GLU A 210 -1.22 -2.35 2.30
N THR A 211 -0.47 -2.68 1.25
CA THR A 211 0.71 -1.91 0.84
C THR A 211 0.37 -0.46 0.49
N PHE A 212 -0.76 -0.24 -0.18
CA PHE A 212 -1.21 1.08 -0.61
C PHE A 212 -2.37 1.63 0.25
N GLN A 213 -2.49 1.20 1.51
CA GLN A 213 -3.60 1.56 2.40
C GLN A 213 -3.90 3.06 2.42
N THR A 214 -2.88 3.90 2.63
CA THR A 214 -3.04 5.35 2.73
C THR A 214 -3.40 6.00 1.39
N GLN A 215 -2.76 5.54 0.30
CA GLN A 215 -3.07 6.02 -1.05
C GLN A 215 -4.52 5.70 -1.44
N LEU A 216 -4.95 4.46 -1.22
CA LEU A 216 -6.30 4.00 -1.59
C LEU A 216 -7.38 4.61 -0.70
N ALA A 217 -7.10 4.79 0.60
CA ALA A 217 -8.05 5.39 1.53
C ALA A 217 -8.18 6.91 1.38
N GLY A 218 -7.11 7.60 0.99
CA GLY A 218 -7.06 9.07 1.06
C GLY A 218 -7.01 9.56 2.51
N THR A 219 -7.50 10.77 2.76
CA THR A 219 -7.65 11.34 4.09
C THR A 219 -9.12 11.68 4.35
N PRO A 220 -9.64 11.40 5.57
CA PRO A 220 -11.05 11.66 5.85
C PRO A 220 -11.29 13.16 5.94
N ALA A 221 -12.45 13.61 5.46
CA ALA A 221 -12.96 14.92 5.84
C ALA A 221 -13.38 14.88 7.32
N THR A 222 -13.17 15.96 8.06
CA THR A 222 -13.56 16.00 9.48
C THR A 222 -14.72 16.95 9.68
N GLU A 223 -15.85 16.41 10.13
CA GLU A 223 -17.00 17.22 10.50
C GLU A 223 -16.97 17.58 11.98
N ILE A 224 -17.14 18.86 12.27
CA ILE A 224 -17.37 19.38 13.61
C ILE A 224 -18.89 19.44 13.80
N ARG A 225 -19.42 18.64 14.71
CA ARG A 225 -20.87 18.47 14.91
C ARG A 225 -21.29 18.97 16.27
N LEU A 226 -22.41 19.67 16.31
CA LEU A 226 -23.16 19.89 17.54
C LEU A 226 -23.86 18.58 17.91
N VAL A 227 -23.72 18.15 19.16
CA VAL A 227 -24.38 16.95 19.69
C VAL A 227 -25.30 17.30 20.86
N GLY A 228 -26.39 16.55 21.00
CA GLY A 228 -27.29 16.65 22.15
C GLY A 228 -26.75 15.93 23.39
N ALA A 229 -27.52 15.97 24.47
CA ALA A 229 -27.16 15.33 25.74
C ALA A 229 -27.07 13.80 25.64
N ASP A 230 -27.77 13.21 24.67
CA ASP A 230 -27.70 11.79 24.33
C ASP A 230 -26.53 11.44 23.41
N GLY A 231 -25.67 12.41 23.08
CA GLY A 231 -24.53 12.27 22.18
C GLY A 231 -24.90 12.19 20.70
N LYS A 232 -26.18 12.31 20.33
CA LYS A 232 -26.61 12.25 18.93
C LYS A 232 -26.32 13.56 18.19
N PRO A 233 -25.97 13.48 16.90
CA PRO A 233 -25.72 14.67 16.10
C PRO A 233 -27.00 15.49 15.91
N VAL A 234 -26.91 16.79 16.20
CA VAL A 234 -27.96 17.78 15.95
C VAL A 234 -27.75 18.41 14.57
N ARG A 235 -26.56 18.95 14.30
CA ARG A 235 -26.16 19.49 12.99
C ARG A 235 -24.64 19.58 12.84
N THR A 236 -24.17 19.64 11.60
CA THR A 236 -22.76 19.94 11.28
C THR A 236 -22.54 21.45 11.33
N LEU A 237 -21.52 21.89 12.07
CA LEU A 237 -21.11 23.28 12.24
C LEU A 237 -20.04 23.67 11.22
N HIS A 238 -19.13 22.74 10.95
CA HIS A 238 -18.03 22.95 10.01
C HIS A 238 -17.58 21.59 9.43
N LYS A 239 -17.01 21.63 8.23
CA LYS A 239 -16.42 20.47 7.57
C LYS A 239 -15.04 20.85 7.07
N ALA A 240 -14.02 20.33 7.74
CA ALA A 240 -12.66 20.39 7.25
C ALA A 240 -12.51 19.43 6.07
N GLU A 241 -11.85 19.87 5.00
CA GLU A 241 -11.67 19.06 3.80
C GLU A 241 -10.74 17.87 4.06
N GLY A 242 -10.97 16.80 3.30
CA GLY A 242 -10.09 15.64 3.20
C GLY A 242 -9.75 15.37 1.74
N GLU A 243 -8.86 14.44 1.49
CA GLU A 243 -8.39 14.09 0.16
C GLU A 243 -8.98 12.76 -0.29
N LYS A 244 -9.48 12.71 -1.53
CA LYS A 244 -9.92 11.44 -2.13
C LYS A 244 -8.76 10.46 -2.23
N GLY A 245 -9.05 9.18 -2.06
CA GLY A 245 -8.11 8.12 -2.40
C GLY A 245 -7.69 8.20 -3.86
N ARG A 246 -6.46 7.77 -4.16
CA ARG A 246 -5.94 7.67 -5.51
C ARG A 246 -5.87 6.21 -5.93
N PRO A 247 -6.30 5.86 -7.17
CA PRO A 247 -6.22 4.49 -7.65
C PRO A 247 -4.80 3.94 -7.65
N VAL A 248 -4.68 2.62 -7.58
CA VAL A 248 -3.43 1.90 -7.84
C VAL A 248 -3.61 1.13 -9.13
N GLU A 249 -2.86 1.51 -10.15
CA GLU A 249 -2.88 0.84 -11.44
C GLU A 249 -1.84 -0.29 -11.48
N THR A 250 -2.31 -1.48 -11.81
CA THR A 250 -1.48 -2.65 -12.05
C THR A 250 -1.24 -2.84 -13.55
N THR A 251 -0.19 -3.58 -13.89
CA THR A 251 0.17 -3.91 -15.27
C THR A 251 -0.54 -5.16 -15.79
N LEU A 252 -1.49 -5.72 -15.01
CA LEU A 252 -2.20 -6.94 -15.39
C LEU A 252 -2.98 -6.72 -16.69
N ASP A 253 -2.88 -7.66 -17.63
CA ASP A 253 -3.78 -7.77 -18.78
C ASP A 253 -4.80 -8.86 -18.46
N LEU A 254 -6.06 -8.49 -18.32
CA LEU A 254 -7.12 -9.42 -17.90
C LEU A 254 -7.37 -10.56 -18.88
N ARG A 255 -7.05 -10.40 -20.17
CA ARG A 255 -7.12 -11.50 -21.14
C ARG A 255 -6.00 -12.49 -20.90
N VAL A 256 -4.78 -12.00 -20.68
CA VAL A 256 -3.61 -12.84 -20.37
C VAL A 256 -3.80 -13.54 -19.02
N GLN A 257 -4.28 -12.82 -18.00
CA GLN A 257 -4.59 -13.36 -16.68
C GLN A 257 -5.64 -14.48 -16.76
N ARG A 258 -6.71 -14.28 -17.55
CA ARG A 258 -7.76 -15.29 -17.74
C ARG A 258 -7.25 -16.52 -18.48
N ALA A 259 -6.53 -16.35 -19.59
CA ALA A 259 -5.94 -17.46 -20.33
C ALA A 259 -4.97 -18.27 -19.44
N ALA A 260 -4.17 -17.59 -18.61
CA ALA A 260 -3.27 -18.23 -17.66
C ALA A 260 -4.03 -19.00 -16.57
N ALA A 261 -5.12 -18.43 -16.03
CA ALA A 261 -5.97 -19.08 -15.03
C ALA A 261 -6.64 -20.33 -15.59
N ASP A 262 -7.23 -20.24 -16.78
CA ASP A 262 -7.91 -21.36 -17.43
C ASP A 262 -6.94 -22.51 -17.74
N ALA A 263 -5.70 -22.22 -18.14
CA ALA A 263 -4.69 -23.23 -18.45
C ALA A 263 -4.25 -24.09 -17.24
N VAL A 264 -4.40 -23.60 -16.01
CA VAL A 264 -4.00 -24.33 -14.79
C VAL A 264 -5.18 -24.76 -13.92
N ARG A 265 -6.39 -24.28 -14.21
CA ARG A 265 -7.58 -24.45 -13.36
C ARG A 265 -7.88 -25.90 -13.05
N ASP A 266 -7.81 -26.77 -14.06
CA ASP A 266 -8.26 -28.16 -13.96
C ASP A 266 -7.11 -29.11 -13.53
N LEU A 267 -5.93 -28.57 -13.24
CA LEU A 267 -4.79 -29.34 -12.71
C LEU A 267 -5.02 -29.70 -11.24
N LYS A 268 -4.89 -31.00 -10.92
CA LYS A 268 -4.96 -31.50 -9.54
C LYS A 268 -3.72 -31.16 -8.71
N LYS A 269 -2.55 -31.08 -9.36
CA LYS A 269 -1.28 -30.72 -8.73
C LYS A 269 -1.19 -29.20 -8.61
N THR A 270 -0.46 -28.71 -7.60
CA THR A 270 -0.23 -27.27 -7.47
C THR A 270 0.55 -26.75 -8.67
N ALA A 271 0.05 -25.68 -9.28
CA ALA A 271 0.64 -25.07 -10.45
C ALA A 271 0.64 -23.55 -10.33
N SER A 272 1.68 -22.95 -10.89
CA SER A 272 1.85 -21.51 -11.01
C SER A 272 2.21 -21.13 -12.44
N LEU A 273 1.63 -20.04 -12.92
CA LEU A 273 1.92 -19.45 -14.22
C LEU A 273 2.12 -17.95 -14.05
N VAL A 274 3.24 -17.44 -14.54
CA VAL A 274 3.52 -15.99 -14.59
C VAL A 274 3.80 -15.59 -16.02
N ALA A 275 3.24 -14.47 -16.46
CA ALA A 275 3.50 -13.87 -17.76
C ALA A 275 4.03 -12.45 -17.61
N VAL A 276 5.02 -12.09 -18.42
CA VAL A 276 5.72 -10.81 -18.42
C VAL A 276 5.83 -10.30 -19.85
N ARG A 277 5.73 -8.99 -20.05
CA ARG A 277 6.05 -8.31 -21.31
C ARG A 277 7.57 -8.10 -21.42
N PRO A 278 8.27 -8.76 -22.36
CA PRO A 278 9.72 -8.59 -22.56
C PRO A 278 10.18 -7.15 -22.72
N SER A 279 9.50 -6.37 -23.56
CA SER A 279 9.91 -5.01 -23.92
C SER A 279 9.88 -4.00 -22.76
N THR A 280 9.09 -4.27 -21.71
CA THR A 280 8.87 -3.33 -20.60
C THR A 280 9.19 -3.91 -19.22
N GLY A 281 9.18 -5.23 -19.07
CA GLY A 281 9.22 -5.90 -17.76
C GLY A 281 7.88 -5.92 -17.02
N GLU A 282 6.80 -5.47 -17.65
CA GLU A 282 5.47 -5.46 -17.04
C GLU A 282 4.97 -6.88 -16.77
N VAL A 283 4.45 -7.11 -15.56
CA VAL A 283 3.86 -8.40 -15.18
C VAL A 283 2.41 -8.41 -15.66
N LEU A 284 2.12 -9.22 -16.67
CA LEU A 284 0.82 -9.27 -17.34
C LEU A 284 -0.13 -10.25 -16.66
N ALA A 285 0.40 -11.32 -16.08
CA ALA A 285 -0.38 -12.29 -15.33
C ALA A 285 0.40 -12.94 -14.19
N VAL A 286 -0.27 -13.19 -13.07
CA VAL A 286 0.24 -14.00 -11.95
C VAL A 286 -0.87 -14.93 -11.49
N VAL A 287 -0.64 -16.23 -11.66
CA VAL A 287 -1.65 -17.26 -11.41
C VAL A 287 -1.09 -18.35 -10.51
N ASN A 288 -1.87 -18.74 -9.51
CA ASN A 288 -1.74 -19.96 -8.74
C ASN A 288 -3.09 -20.69 -8.81
N ASN A 289 -3.12 -21.96 -9.22
CA ASN A 289 -4.39 -22.70 -9.31
C ASN A 289 -5.00 -22.99 -7.93
N LEU A 290 -4.17 -23.14 -6.90
CA LEU A 290 -4.58 -23.36 -5.52
C LEU A 290 -4.26 -22.13 -4.66
N GLY A 291 -5.18 -21.82 -3.74
CA GLY A 291 -5.06 -20.69 -2.80
C GLY A 291 -3.97 -20.87 -1.75
N GLY A 292 -3.82 -19.87 -0.87
CA GLY A 292 -2.81 -19.87 0.20
C GLY A 292 -1.51 -19.18 -0.22
N PHE A 293 -0.38 -19.87 -0.07
CA PHE A 293 0.95 -19.32 -0.36
C PHE A 293 1.11 -18.93 -1.84
N ASN A 294 1.50 -17.68 -2.10
CA ASN A 294 1.70 -17.17 -3.46
C ASN A 294 3.02 -17.68 -4.04
N ARG A 295 2.99 -18.90 -4.58
CA ARG A 295 4.14 -19.60 -5.16
C ARG A 295 4.70 -18.88 -6.37
N ALA A 296 3.83 -18.32 -7.21
CA ALA A 296 4.21 -17.56 -8.39
C ALA A 296 5.19 -16.41 -8.09
N LEU A 297 5.03 -15.73 -6.95
CA LEU A 297 5.89 -14.60 -6.55
C LEU A 297 6.92 -14.97 -5.48
N ASN A 298 6.52 -15.73 -4.47
CA ASN A 298 7.30 -15.96 -3.25
C ASN A 298 7.93 -17.35 -3.17
N GLY A 299 7.63 -18.23 -4.11
CA GLY A 299 8.22 -19.56 -4.16
C GLY A 299 9.72 -19.54 -4.36
N ALA A 300 10.42 -20.44 -3.68
CA ALA A 300 11.86 -20.62 -3.78
C ALA A 300 12.13 -22.08 -4.19
N TYR A 301 12.29 -22.31 -5.48
CA TYR A 301 12.43 -23.65 -6.05
C TYR A 301 13.74 -23.78 -6.82
N PRO A 302 14.34 -24.97 -6.88
CA PRO A 302 15.36 -25.25 -7.87
C PRO A 302 14.76 -25.05 -9.28
N PRO A 303 15.36 -24.19 -10.13
CA PRO A 303 14.83 -23.94 -11.48
C PRO A 303 15.03 -25.14 -12.43
N GLY A 304 15.88 -26.10 -12.05
CA GLY A 304 16.23 -27.26 -12.85
C GLY A 304 16.75 -26.87 -14.23
N SER A 305 16.56 -27.74 -15.22
CA SER A 305 17.11 -27.54 -16.57
C SER A 305 16.61 -26.29 -17.33
N THR A 306 15.68 -25.51 -16.79
CA THR A 306 15.39 -24.18 -17.35
C THR A 306 16.55 -23.21 -17.15
N PHE A 307 17.31 -23.36 -16.06
CA PHE A 307 18.49 -22.56 -15.75
C PHE A 307 19.64 -22.75 -16.74
N LYS A 308 19.66 -23.85 -17.49
CA LYS A 308 20.62 -24.04 -18.59
C LYS A 308 20.55 -22.92 -19.63
N SER A 309 19.44 -22.19 -19.72
CA SER A 309 19.33 -21.00 -20.57
C SER A 309 20.29 -19.90 -20.12
N VAL A 310 20.45 -19.73 -18.80
CA VAL A 310 21.43 -18.82 -18.18
C VAL A 310 22.83 -19.36 -18.39
N THR A 311 23.10 -20.63 -18.05
CA THR A 311 24.43 -21.23 -18.25
C THR A 311 24.89 -21.20 -19.71
N ALA A 312 23.99 -21.49 -20.64
CA ALA A 312 24.28 -21.39 -22.07
C ALA A 312 24.59 -19.95 -22.49
N ALA A 313 23.94 -18.94 -21.89
CA ALA A 313 24.26 -17.53 -22.14
C ALA A 313 25.74 -17.23 -21.81
N GLY A 314 26.23 -17.73 -20.67
CA GLY A 314 27.63 -17.57 -20.25
C GLY A 314 28.58 -18.30 -21.20
N LEU A 315 28.27 -19.54 -21.58
CA LEU A 315 29.08 -20.30 -22.55
C LEU A 315 29.16 -19.62 -23.93
N LEU A 316 28.04 -19.07 -24.42
CA LEU A 316 27.98 -18.30 -25.67
C LEU A 316 28.82 -17.02 -25.56
N ALA A 317 28.77 -16.33 -24.42
CA ALA A 317 29.60 -15.14 -24.18
C ALA A 317 31.10 -15.46 -24.13
N GLU A 318 31.47 -16.68 -23.73
CA GLU A 318 32.83 -17.22 -23.77
C GLU A 318 33.24 -17.79 -25.14
N GLY A 319 32.40 -17.61 -26.17
CA GLY A 319 32.72 -17.94 -27.56
C GLY A 319 32.33 -19.35 -28.01
N VAL A 320 31.60 -20.12 -27.19
CA VAL A 320 31.00 -21.38 -27.66
C VAL A 320 29.97 -21.07 -28.74
N SER A 321 30.06 -21.74 -29.88
CA SER A 321 29.09 -21.60 -30.97
C SER A 321 27.96 -22.62 -30.83
N PRO A 322 26.70 -22.27 -31.15
CA PRO A 322 25.60 -23.25 -31.21
C PRO A 322 25.86 -24.47 -32.10
N GLY A 323 26.75 -24.32 -33.10
CA GLY A 323 27.14 -25.37 -34.04
C GLY A 323 28.27 -26.27 -33.57
N ASP A 324 28.98 -25.94 -32.48
CA ASP A 324 30.12 -26.71 -32.00
C ASP A 324 29.71 -28.14 -31.67
N ARG A 325 30.58 -29.12 -32.00
CA ARG A 325 30.34 -30.52 -31.65
C ARG A 325 30.67 -30.75 -30.19
N VAL A 326 29.73 -31.40 -29.50
CA VAL A 326 29.80 -31.71 -28.08
C VAL A 326 29.27 -33.11 -27.81
N GLU A 327 29.69 -33.70 -26.71
CA GLU A 327 29.25 -35.02 -26.27
C GLU A 327 28.09 -34.91 -25.27
N CYS A 328 27.11 -35.81 -25.39
CA CYS A 328 26.02 -36.00 -24.44
C CYS A 328 25.91 -37.48 -24.03
N PRO A 329 26.95 -38.00 -23.33
CA PRO A 329 26.95 -39.38 -22.88
C PRO A 329 25.95 -39.57 -21.74
N ARG A 330 25.62 -40.83 -21.44
CA ARG A 330 24.76 -41.18 -20.30
C ARG A 330 25.21 -40.60 -18.95
N PHE A 331 26.53 -40.52 -18.73
CA PHE A 331 27.12 -40.01 -17.50
C PHE A 331 28.32 -39.09 -17.76
N ALA A 332 28.53 -38.14 -16.86
CA ALA A 332 29.75 -37.35 -16.75
C ALA A 332 30.21 -37.33 -15.29
N THR A 333 31.51 -37.28 -15.04
CA THR A 333 32.07 -37.24 -13.67
C THR A 333 32.83 -35.93 -13.48
N LEU A 334 32.44 -35.14 -12.49
CA LEU A 334 33.11 -33.89 -12.09
C LEU A 334 33.27 -33.88 -10.57
N GLY A 335 34.41 -33.41 -10.05
CA GLY A 335 34.66 -33.35 -8.60
C GLY A 335 34.49 -34.69 -7.87
N GLY A 336 34.70 -35.82 -8.56
CA GLY A 336 34.48 -37.18 -8.03
C GLY A 336 33.02 -37.63 -7.96
N MET A 337 32.05 -36.80 -8.36
CA MET A 337 30.63 -37.14 -8.41
C MET A 337 30.18 -37.46 -9.83
N ARG A 338 29.36 -38.51 -9.99
CA ARG A 338 28.78 -38.90 -11.27
C ARG A 338 27.40 -38.26 -11.48
N PHE A 339 27.26 -37.52 -12.56
CA PHE A 339 26.03 -36.87 -13.00
C PHE A 339 25.40 -37.61 -14.19
N ARG A 340 24.08 -37.48 -14.36
CA ARG A 340 23.29 -38.18 -15.39
C ARG A 340 22.35 -37.24 -16.12
N ASN A 341 21.98 -37.63 -17.34
CA ASN A 341 20.83 -37.06 -18.05
C ASN A 341 19.51 -37.63 -17.49
N SER A 342 18.40 -36.93 -17.76
CA SER A 342 17.07 -37.44 -17.48
C SER A 342 16.83 -38.75 -18.24
N GLU A 343 16.14 -39.71 -17.61
CA GLU A 343 15.91 -41.07 -18.15
C GLU A 343 17.19 -41.80 -18.60
N TYR A 344 18.37 -41.38 -18.13
CA TYR A 344 19.67 -41.91 -18.57
C TYR A 344 19.92 -41.81 -20.07
N ALA A 345 19.38 -40.77 -20.72
CA ALA A 345 19.55 -40.56 -22.15
C ALA A 345 21.04 -40.43 -22.55
N ASP A 346 21.37 -41.05 -23.69
CA ASP A 346 22.64 -40.92 -24.38
C ASP A 346 22.34 -40.47 -25.82
N HIS A 347 22.89 -39.32 -26.20
CA HIS A 347 22.70 -38.76 -27.53
C HIS A 347 23.98 -38.75 -28.37
N GLY A 348 25.07 -39.35 -27.85
CA GLY A 348 26.37 -39.38 -28.52
C GLY A 348 26.95 -37.99 -28.78
N SER A 349 27.46 -37.79 -30.00
CA SER A 349 28.06 -36.54 -30.46
C SER A 349 27.10 -35.73 -31.32
N LEU A 350 26.83 -34.48 -30.94
CA LEU A 350 25.85 -33.60 -31.57
C LEU A 350 26.28 -32.14 -31.47
N SER A 351 25.50 -31.21 -32.04
CA SER A 351 25.76 -29.78 -31.87
C SER A 351 25.41 -29.30 -30.46
N PHE A 352 26.06 -28.22 -29.99
CA PHE A 352 25.73 -27.60 -28.71
C PHE A 352 24.25 -27.17 -28.63
N SER A 353 23.70 -26.64 -29.73
CA SER A 353 22.28 -26.33 -29.83
C SER A 353 21.39 -27.57 -29.61
N ASP A 354 21.79 -28.73 -30.13
CA ASP A 354 21.00 -29.95 -29.99
C ASP A 354 21.14 -30.53 -28.58
N ALA A 355 22.32 -30.40 -27.96
CA ALA A 355 22.54 -30.84 -26.59
C ALA A 355 21.71 -29.99 -25.61
N PHE A 356 21.58 -28.70 -25.89
CA PHE A 356 20.64 -27.81 -25.20
C PHE A 356 19.18 -28.22 -25.45
N ALA A 357 18.82 -28.54 -26.71
CA ALA A 357 17.47 -28.95 -27.10
C ALA A 357 17.01 -30.25 -26.43
N TYR A 358 17.91 -31.24 -26.32
CA TYR A 358 17.68 -32.50 -25.59
C TYR A 358 17.98 -32.40 -24.10
N SER A 359 18.37 -31.21 -23.63
CA SER A 359 18.58 -30.91 -22.21
C SER A 359 19.65 -31.77 -21.53
N CYS A 360 20.79 -31.97 -22.20
CA CYS A 360 21.93 -32.76 -21.72
C CYS A 360 22.60 -32.12 -20.48
N ASN A 361 22.52 -32.76 -19.32
CA ASN A 361 23.27 -32.37 -18.11
C ASN A 361 24.75 -32.67 -18.28
N THR A 362 25.05 -33.81 -18.90
CA THR A 362 26.40 -34.34 -19.11
C THR A 362 27.20 -33.58 -20.17
N THR A 363 26.58 -32.63 -20.86
CA THR A 363 27.26 -31.64 -21.71
C THR A 363 27.48 -30.34 -20.95
N ILE A 364 26.42 -29.79 -20.34
CA ILE A 364 26.45 -28.47 -19.70
C ILE A 364 27.43 -28.44 -18.52
N ALA A 365 27.44 -29.47 -17.67
CA ALA A 365 28.30 -29.49 -16.48
C ALA A 365 29.80 -29.47 -16.82
N PRO A 366 30.33 -30.39 -17.67
CA PRO A 366 31.73 -30.32 -18.12
C PRO A 366 32.09 -29.00 -18.78
N MET A 367 31.28 -28.52 -19.73
CA MET A 367 31.57 -27.27 -20.43
C MET A 367 31.61 -26.07 -19.48
N THR A 368 30.73 -26.04 -18.48
CA THR A 368 30.73 -24.98 -17.46
C THR A 368 32.02 -25.02 -16.65
N ALA A 369 32.48 -26.19 -16.20
CA ALA A 369 33.73 -26.31 -15.47
C ALA A 369 34.94 -25.91 -16.33
N GLU A 370 34.96 -26.30 -17.60
CA GLU A 370 36.09 -26.05 -18.50
C GLU A 370 36.17 -24.64 -19.08
N ARG A 371 35.03 -23.97 -19.30
CA ARG A 371 34.98 -22.71 -20.08
C ARG A 371 34.45 -21.51 -19.30
N LEU A 372 33.69 -21.73 -18.22
CA LEU A 372 33.02 -20.64 -17.50
C LEU A 372 33.53 -20.49 -16.06
N GLY A 373 33.50 -21.57 -15.28
CA GLY A 373 33.83 -21.54 -13.85
C GLY A 373 32.73 -20.89 -12.98
N ALA A 374 32.94 -20.91 -11.66
CA ALA A 374 31.93 -20.46 -10.70
C ALA A 374 31.68 -18.94 -10.73
N ASP A 375 32.74 -18.13 -10.84
CA ASP A 375 32.62 -16.67 -10.82
C ASP A 375 31.84 -16.15 -12.02
N LYS A 376 32.21 -16.57 -13.23
CA LYS A 376 31.50 -16.15 -14.44
C LYS A 376 30.06 -16.68 -14.51
N LEU A 377 29.78 -17.84 -13.90
CA LEU A 377 28.40 -18.34 -13.82
C LEU A 377 27.53 -17.48 -12.89
N VAL A 378 28.09 -16.97 -11.79
CA VAL A 378 27.43 -15.98 -10.93
C VAL A 378 27.16 -14.70 -11.73
N ASP A 379 28.18 -14.14 -12.40
CA ASP A 379 28.04 -12.94 -13.22
C ASP A 379 26.95 -13.11 -14.29
N THR A 380 26.94 -14.27 -14.95
CA THR A 380 25.94 -14.63 -15.95
C THR A 380 24.54 -14.67 -15.34
N ALA A 381 24.36 -15.25 -14.15
CA ALA A 381 23.06 -15.27 -13.46
C ALA A 381 22.58 -13.85 -13.11
N GLU A 382 23.50 -12.95 -12.73
CA GLU A 382 23.18 -11.56 -12.41
C GLU A 382 22.75 -10.73 -13.63
N TRP A 383 23.17 -11.09 -14.86
CA TRP A 383 22.62 -10.51 -16.09
C TRP A 383 21.11 -10.74 -16.21
N PHE A 384 20.61 -11.86 -15.65
CA PHE A 384 19.20 -12.24 -15.62
C PHE A 384 18.49 -11.87 -14.31
N GLY A 385 19.10 -11.00 -13.50
CA GLY A 385 18.49 -10.49 -12.27
C GLY A 385 18.51 -11.44 -11.07
N PHE A 386 19.28 -12.53 -11.11
CA PHE A 386 19.57 -13.27 -9.86
C PHE A 386 20.31 -12.36 -8.88
N ASN A 387 20.12 -12.63 -7.58
CA ASN A 387 20.69 -11.87 -6.46
C ASN A 387 20.21 -10.41 -6.31
N GLU A 388 19.40 -9.90 -7.24
CA GLU A 388 18.78 -8.57 -7.20
C GLU A 388 17.47 -8.57 -6.37
N PRO A 389 17.27 -7.59 -5.48
CA PRO A 389 15.99 -7.44 -4.79
C PRO A 389 14.88 -7.01 -5.76
N LEU A 390 13.66 -7.51 -5.56
CA LEU A 390 12.49 -7.14 -6.35
C LEU A 390 11.63 -6.12 -5.62
N ASN A 391 11.09 -5.16 -6.36
CA ASN A 391 10.08 -4.24 -5.86
C ASN A 391 8.92 -4.12 -6.85
N ILE A 392 7.90 -4.96 -6.66
CA ILE A 392 6.72 -5.00 -7.53
C ILE A 392 5.46 -4.45 -6.86
N GLY A 393 5.58 -3.95 -5.62
CA GLY A 393 4.44 -3.43 -4.83
C GLY A 393 3.76 -4.45 -3.93
N VAL A 394 4.15 -5.73 -4.02
CA VAL A 394 3.80 -6.79 -3.09
C VAL A 394 5.05 -7.63 -2.81
N PRO A 395 5.09 -8.43 -1.73
CA PRO A 395 6.19 -9.34 -1.48
C PRO A 395 6.44 -10.27 -2.67
N ALA A 396 7.71 -10.33 -3.10
CA ALA A 396 8.20 -11.23 -4.12
C ALA A 396 9.58 -11.74 -3.71
N ALA A 397 9.83 -13.04 -3.89
CA ALA A 397 11.09 -13.67 -3.56
C ALA A 397 12.16 -13.29 -4.57
N LYS A 398 13.30 -12.83 -4.05
CA LYS A 398 14.54 -12.69 -4.81
C LYS A 398 15.06 -14.07 -5.22
N ALA A 399 15.43 -14.24 -6.50
CA ALA A 399 16.16 -15.44 -6.90
C ALA A 399 17.58 -15.42 -6.31
N SER A 400 18.03 -16.56 -5.81
CA SER A 400 19.32 -16.73 -5.17
C SER A 400 20.22 -17.60 -6.02
N PHE A 401 21.42 -17.08 -6.33
CA PHE A 401 22.50 -17.84 -6.94
C PHE A 401 23.75 -17.70 -6.06
N PRO A 402 23.97 -18.62 -5.11
CA PRO A 402 25.22 -18.63 -4.33
C PRO A 402 26.39 -19.10 -5.18
N LYS A 403 27.60 -18.62 -4.89
CA LYS A 403 28.82 -19.10 -5.58
C LYS A 403 29.16 -20.53 -5.14
N ALA A 404 29.30 -21.44 -6.11
CA ALA A 404 29.83 -22.78 -5.89
C ALA A 404 31.20 -22.79 -5.19
N ARG A 405 31.39 -23.74 -4.27
CA ARG A 405 32.64 -23.94 -3.52
C ARG A 405 33.40 -25.21 -3.92
N SER A 406 32.86 -25.99 -4.84
CA SER A 406 33.46 -27.21 -5.39
C SER A 406 33.02 -27.44 -6.83
N GLU A 407 33.77 -28.26 -7.58
CA GLU A 407 33.37 -28.65 -8.94
C GLU A 407 32.03 -29.40 -8.96
N THR A 408 31.75 -30.20 -7.93
CA THR A 408 30.47 -30.91 -7.77
C THR A 408 29.30 -29.94 -7.61
N GLU A 409 29.48 -28.90 -6.80
CA GLU A 409 28.49 -27.85 -6.61
C GLU A 409 28.32 -27.02 -7.90
N LEU A 410 29.42 -26.64 -8.54
CA LEU A 410 29.39 -25.93 -9.83
C LEU A 410 28.65 -26.74 -10.90
N ALA A 411 28.91 -28.05 -10.97
CA ALA A 411 28.23 -28.95 -11.88
C ALA A 411 26.72 -28.94 -11.60
N ALA A 412 26.29 -29.18 -10.35
CA ALA A 412 24.88 -29.17 -9.98
C ALA A 412 24.18 -27.83 -10.29
N GLU A 413 24.82 -26.73 -9.94
CA GLU A 413 24.33 -25.37 -10.17
C GLU A 413 24.21 -25.05 -11.66
N SER A 414 25.15 -25.50 -12.50
CA SER A 414 25.14 -25.25 -13.95
C SER A 414 23.89 -25.76 -14.67
N PHE A 415 23.19 -26.76 -14.13
CA PHE A 415 21.94 -27.28 -14.68
C PHE A 415 20.72 -27.00 -13.78
N GLY A 416 20.84 -26.05 -12.85
CA GLY A 416 19.74 -25.53 -12.04
C GLY A 416 19.39 -26.37 -10.81
N GLN A 417 20.35 -27.16 -10.31
CA GLN A 417 20.27 -27.88 -9.04
C GLN A 417 21.24 -27.26 -8.02
N GLY A 418 21.47 -27.93 -6.88
CA GLY A 418 22.32 -27.41 -5.82
C GLY A 418 21.55 -26.43 -4.93
N LYS A 419 22.10 -25.23 -4.73
CA LYS A 419 21.55 -24.24 -3.78
C LYS A 419 20.82 -23.07 -4.48
N ILE A 420 20.66 -23.14 -5.79
CA ILE A 420 19.97 -22.12 -6.57
C ILE A 420 18.49 -22.16 -6.26
N THR A 421 17.88 -21.00 -6.06
CA THR A 421 16.43 -20.88 -5.94
C THR A 421 15.89 -19.76 -6.81
N ALA A 422 14.74 -20.01 -7.43
CA ALA A 422 14.01 -19.02 -8.22
C ALA A 422 12.49 -19.20 -8.04
N SER A 423 11.76 -18.09 -8.15
CA SER A 423 10.30 -18.10 -8.28
C SER A 423 9.88 -18.23 -9.75
N PRO A 424 8.63 -18.64 -10.04
CA PRO A 424 8.08 -18.58 -11.39
C PRO A 424 8.16 -17.18 -12.02
N LEU A 425 7.97 -16.10 -11.24
CA LEU A 425 8.21 -14.75 -11.72
C LEU A 425 9.64 -14.57 -12.24
N MET A 426 10.65 -14.96 -11.46
CA MET A 426 12.04 -14.81 -11.87
C MET A 426 12.35 -15.61 -13.13
N MET A 427 11.86 -16.84 -13.23
CA MET A 427 12.06 -17.66 -14.41
C MET A 427 11.30 -17.13 -15.65
N ALA A 428 10.17 -16.44 -15.47
CA ALA A 428 9.51 -15.71 -16.56
C ALA A 428 10.36 -14.51 -17.02
N THR A 429 11.02 -13.79 -16.10
CA THR A 429 11.93 -12.69 -16.47
C THR A 429 13.21 -13.17 -17.18
N VAL A 430 13.68 -14.40 -16.93
CA VAL A 430 14.76 -15.03 -17.71
C VAL A 430 14.33 -15.20 -19.16
N ALA A 431 13.14 -15.77 -19.40
CA ALA A 431 12.60 -15.90 -20.75
C ALA A 431 12.37 -14.52 -21.41
N ALA A 432 11.89 -13.54 -20.64
CA ALA A 432 11.71 -12.17 -21.10
C ALA A 432 13.04 -11.53 -21.54
N ALA A 433 14.12 -11.73 -20.77
CA ALA A 433 15.43 -11.22 -21.10
C ALA A 433 16.00 -11.81 -22.40
N ILE A 434 15.76 -13.09 -22.65
CA ILE A 434 16.14 -13.74 -23.91
C ILE A 434 15.29 -13.22 -25.07
N ALA A 435 14.00 -12.99 -24.83
CA ALA A 435 13.08 -12.44 -25.83
C ALA A 435 13.45 -11.00 -26.23
N ASP A 436 13.73 -10.11 -25.27
CA ASP A 436 14.08 -8.70 -25.51
C ASP A 436 15.56 -8.53 -25.89
N GLY A 437 16.45 -9.32 -25.30
CA GLY A 437 17.90 -9.12 -25.31
C GLY A 437 18.40 -8.32 -24.11
N SER A 438 17.51 -7.92 -23.21
CA SER A 438 17.84 -7.25 -21.95
C SER A 438 16.93 -7.75 -20.84
N TRP A 439 17.49 -8.07 -19.68
CA TRP A 439 16.68 -8.29 -18.49
C TRP A 439 16.15 -6.95 -17.98
N ARG A 440 14.87 -6.92 -17.62
CA ARG A 440 14.19 -5.76 -17.04
C ARG A 440 13.61 -6.15 -15.69
N PRO A 441 13.74 -5.30 -14.66
CA PRO A 441 13.11 -5.57 -13.38
C PRO A 441 11.59 -5.72 -13.57
N PRO A 442 10.98 -6.79 -13.04
CA PRO A 442 9.55 -7.00 -13.19
C PRO A 442 8.79 -5.85 -12.52
N THR A 443 7.73 -5.36 -13.16
CA THR A 443 6.89 -4.28 -12.64
C THR A 443 5.43 -4.72 -12.65
N LEU A 444 4.79 -4.79 -11.47
CA LEU A 444 3.36 -5.09 -11.35
C LEU A 444 2.53 -3.82 -11.10
N VAL A 445 3.06 -2.85 -10.35
CA VAL A 445 2.39 -1.57 -10.09
C VAL A 445 3.10 -0.48 -10.89
N ALA A 446 2.38 0.13 -11.84
CA ALA A 446 2.97 1.04 -12.82
C ALA A 446 3.64 2.27 -12.20
N SER A 447 3.13 2.75 -11.07
CA SER A 447 3.66 3.93 -10.37
C SER A 447 4.92 3.66 -9.54
N ILE A 448 5.31 2.39 -9.34
CA ILE A 448 6.52 2.06 -8.59
C ILE A 448 7.74 2.31 -9.44
N LYS A 449 8.61 3.19 -8.94
CA LYS A 449 9.92 3.41 -9.53
C LYS A 449 10.87 2.25 -9.20
N GLN A 450 11.31 1.54 -10.23
CA GLN A 450 12.34 0.51 -10.11
C GLN A 450 13.69 1.14 -9.77
N LYS A 451 14.39 0.55 -8.79
CA LYS A 451 15.75 0.97 -8.41
C LYS A 451 16.79 0.35 -9.34
N THR A 452 16.63 -0.94 -9.63
CA THR A 452 17.48 -1.67 -10.57
C THR A 452 17.19 -1.21 -11.99
N ARG A 453 18.23 -1.05 -12.81
CA ARG A 453 18.09 -0.67 -14.23
C ARG A 453 18.03 -1.93 -15.10
N PRO A 454 17.49 -1.84 -16.33
CA PRO A 454 17.63 -2.90 -17.30
C PRO A 454 19.10 -3.29 -17.52
N LYS A 455 19.36 -4.59 -17.70
CA LYS A 455 20.68 -5.17 -17.94
C LYS A 455 20.69 -5.82 -19.32
N ALA A 456 21.48 -5.27 -20.24
CA ALA A 456 21.65 -5.87 -21.57
C ALA A 456 22.41 -7.18 -21.47
N LEU A 457 21.97 -8.19 -22.23
CA LEU A 457 22.76 -9.40 -22.44
C LEU A 457 23.91 -9.07 -23.41
N PRO A 458 25.05 -9.79 -23.34
CA PRO A 458 26.14 -9.59 -24.30
C PRO A 458 25.69 -9.78 -25.75
N ASP A 459 26.38 -9.10 -26.67
CA ASP A 459 26.05 -9.10 -28.09
C ASP A 459 25.98 -10.53 -28.67
N GLY A 460 24.96 -10.79 -29.50
CA GLY A 460 24.76 -12.09 -30.15
C GLY A 460 24.23 -13.23 -29.25
N VAL A 461 24.35 -13.12 -27.92
CA VAL A 461 23.90 -14.16 -26.96
C VAL A 461 22.39 -14.38 -27.05
N ALA A 462 21.60 -13.30 -27.00
CA ALA A 462 20.15 -13.40 -27.07
C ALA A 462 19.65 -14.02 -28.38
N ALA A 463 20.29 -13.68 -29.51
CA ALA A 463 19.95 -14.24 -30.82
C ALA A 463 20.22 -15.76 -30.85
N SER A 464 21.39 -16.19 -30.40
CA SER A 464 21.76 -17.60 -30.33
C SER A 464 20.81 -18.39 -29.41
N LEU A 465 20.47 -17.84 -28.23
CA LEU A 465 19.54 -18.47 -27.31
C LEU A 465 18.12 -18.58 -27.88
N ARG A 466 17.63 -17.58 -28.63
CA ARG A 466 16.33 -17.64 -29.30
C ARG A 466 16.28 -18.82 -30.29
N ASP A 467 17.36 -19.09 -31.02
CA ASP A 467 17.43 -20.20 -31.96
C ASP A 467 17.56 -21.56 -31.25
N MET A 468 18.37 -21.63 -30.21
CA MET A 468 18.49 -22.84 -29.38
C MET A 468 17.16 -23.19 -28.67
N MET A 469 16.44 -22.19 -28.14
CA MET A 469 15.12 -22.36 -27.54
C MET A 469 14.03 -22.70 -28.56
N LYS A 470 14.19 -22.32 -29.83
CA LYS A 470 13.35 -22.81 -30.93
C LYS A 470 13.58 -24.31 -31.14
N ALA A 471 14.84 -24.76 -31.14
CA ALA A 471 15.17 -26.18 -31.32
C ALA A 471 14.55 -27.07 -30.22
N VAL A 472 14.48 -26.60 -28.97
CA VAL A 472 13.77 -27.31 -27.88
C VAL A 472 12.31 -27.60 -28.23
N VAL A 473 11.63 -26.65 -28.87
CA VAL A 473 10.20 -26.73 -29.22
C VAL A 473 9.97 -27.47 -30.54
N THR A 474 10.88 -27.41 -31.51
CA THR A 474 10.67 -28.03 -32.82
C THR A 474 11.18 -29.47 -32.92
N LYS A 475 12.21 -29.82 -32.14
CA LYS A 475 12.80 -31.17 -32.17
C LYS A 475 13.20 -31.74 -30.80
N GLY A 476 13.40 -30.88 -29.80
CA GLY A 476 13.87 -31.27 -28.47
C GLY A 476 12.76 -31.67 -27.51
N THR A 477 13.02 -31.44 -26.22
CA THR A 477 12.20 -31.93 -25.09
C THR A 477 10.77 -31.38 -25.04
N ALA A 478 10.44 -30.31 -25.77
CA ALA A 478 9.09 -29.74 -25.83
C ALA A 478 8.37 -30.03 -27.17
N LYS A 479 8.97 -30.81 -28.08
CA LYS A 479 8.41 -31.11 -29.42
C LYS A 479 6.95 -31.58 -29.38
N SER A 480 6.65 -32.51 -28.47
CA SER A 480 5.33 -33.14 -28.40
C SER A 480 4.31 -32.37 -27.56
N ALA A 481 4.65 -31.18 -27.06
CA ALA A 481 3.77 -30.41 -26.18
C ALA A 481 2.64 -29.66 -26.92
N GLY A 482 2.66 -29.66 -28.25
CA GLY A 482 1.64 -28.97 -29.07
C GLY A 482 1.70 -27.45 -28.95
N LEU A 483 2.88 -26.87 -28.67
CA LEU A 483 3.06 -25.42 -28.57
C LEU A 483 2.79 -24.74 -29.92
N PRO A 484 2.06 -23.60 -29.96
CA PRO A 484 1.82 -22.88 -31.21
C PRO A 484 3.10 -22.44 -31.92
N SER A 485 3.03 -22.25 -33.24
CA SER A 485 4.15 -21.76 -34.05
C SER A 485 4.70 -20.43 -33.52
N GLY A 486 6.01 -20.21 -33.70
CA GLY A 486 6.73 -19.04 -33.20
C GLY A 486 7.13 -19.10 -31.72
N THR A 487 6.64 -20.10 -30.98
CA THR A 487 7.03 -20.32 -29.58
C THR A 487 8.49 -20.77 -29.47
N ARG A 488 9.19 -20.20 -28.49
CA ARG A 488 10.54 -20.60 -28.08
C ARG A 488 10.51 -20.90 -26.59
N GLY A 489 11.20 -21.93 -26.14
CA GLY A 489 11.14 -22.31 -24.73
C GLY A 489 12.23 -23.24 -24.26
N LYS A 490 12.24 -23.51 -22.96
CA LYS A 490 13.11 -24.49 -22.33
C LYS A 490 12.34 -25.26 -21.27
N THR A 491 12.36 -26.60 -21.36
CA THR A 491 11.83 -27.47 -20.31
C THR A 491 12.79 -27.56 -19.14
N GLY A 492 12.26 -27.82 -17.95
CA GLY A 492 13.03 -28.19 -16.77
C GLY A 492 12.36 -29.31 -15.98
N THR A 493 13.21 -30.08 -15.32
CA THR A 493 12.85 -31.04 -14.29
C THR A 493 13.79 -30.78 -13.13
N ALA A 494 13.25 -30.63 -11.91
CA ALA A 494 14.06 -30.40 -10.72
C ALA A 494 13.69 -31.43 -9.65
N GLU A 495 14.66 -32.25 -9.26
CA GLU A 495 14.54 -33.27 -8.21
C GLU A 495 14.49 -32.59 -6.82
N TYR A 496 13.64 -33.10 -5.94
CA TYR A 496 13.56 -32.75 -4.53
C TYR A 496 13.19 -33.99 -3.71
N ASP A 497 13.60 -34.03 -2.45
CA ASP A 497 13.25 -35.12 -1.54
C ASP A 497 11.94 -34.79 -0.81
N THR A 498 10.99 -35.72 -0.84
CA THR A 498 9.75 -35.60 -0.06
C THR A 498 10.01 -35.92 1.42
N PRO A 499 9.12 -35.50 2.34
CA PRO A 499 9.24 -35.85 3.76
C PRO A 499 9.34 -37.36 4.03
N GLU A 500 8.79 -38.18 3.13
CA GLU A 500 8.83 -39.65 3.17
C GLU A 500 10.12 -40.25 2.60
N GLY A 501 11.11 -39.43 2.25
CA GLY A 501 12.41 -39.86 1.73
C GLY A 501 12.38 -40.34 0.28
N LYS A 502 11.34 -39.98 -0.49
CA LYS A 502 11.26 -40.29 -1.92
C LYS A 502 11.74 -39.10 -2.74
N THR A 503 12.56 -39.35 -3.77
CA THR A 503 12.90 -38.32 -4.74
C THR A 503 11.71 -38.12 -5.69
N ALA A 504 11.16 -36.91 -5.69
CA ALA A 504 10.12 -36.45 -6.61
C ALA A 504 10.65 -35.31 -7.48
N THR A 505 9.88 -34.87 -8.48
CA THR A 505 10.33 -33.81 -9.37
C THR A 505 9.27 -32.74 -9.64
N HIS A 506 9.71 -31.49 -9.65
CA HIS A 506 8.93 -30.36 -10.18
C HIS A 506 9.08 -30.29 -11.69
N ALA A 507 7.97 -30.01 -12.39
CA ALA A 507 7.97 -29.78 -13.83
C ALA A 507 8.01 -28.28 -14.12
N TRP A 508 8.96 -27.86 -14.95
CA TRP A 508 9.15 -26.48 -15.37
C TRP A 508 9.05 -26.34 -16.87
N PHE A 509 8.54 -25.20 -17.32
CA PHE A 509 8.72 -24.70 -18.67
C PHE A 509 8.77 -23.18 -18.68
N ILE A 510 9.82 -22.61 -19.25
CA ILE A 510 9.89 -21.18 -19.55
C ILE A 510 9.82 -20.97 -21.06
N GLY A 511 9.23 -19.88 -21.50
CA GLY A 511 9.17 -19.59 -22.93
C GLY A 511 8.63 -18.23 -23.27
N PHE A 512 8.61 -17.93 -24.56
CA PHE A 512 8.05 -16.70 -25.09
C PHE A 512 7.53 -16.88 -26.51
N ARG A 513 6.58 -16.02 -26.89
CA ARG A 513 6.05 -15.88 -28.25
C ARG A 513 5.79 -14.39 -28.52
N GLY A 514 6.62 -13.78 -29.37
CA GLY A 514 6.59 -12.33 -29.56
C GLY A 514 6.93 -11.60 -28.25
N ASP A 515 6.21 -10.51 -27.95
CA ASP A 515 6.38 -9.70 -26.75
C ASP A 515 5.57 -10.24 -25.54
N LEU A 516 5.56 -11.57 -25.38
CA LEU A 516 4.97 -12.27 -24.25
C LEU A 516 5.90 -13.40 -23.81
N ALA A 517 6.51 -13.25 -22.63
CA ALA A 517 7.28 -14.28 -21.97
C ALA A 517 6.53 -14.84 -20.77
N PHE A 518 6.81 -16.08 -20.41
CA PHE A 518 6.10 -16.77 -19.33
C PHE A 518 6.94 -17.88 -18.70
N SER A 519 6.50 -18.29 -17.51
CA SER A 519 6.99 -19.47 -16.81
C SER A 519 5.82 -20.27 -16.25
N VAL A 520 5.90 -21.59 -16.39
CA VAL A 520 4.99 -22.58 -15.79
C VAL A 520 5.78 -23.46 -14.84
N LEU A 521 5.27 -23.60 -13.61
CA LEU A 521 5.73 -24.55 -12.61
C LEU A 521 4.57 -25.46 -12.20
N VAL A 522 4.81 -26.77 -12.15
CA VAL A 522 3.89 -27.74 -11.54
C VAL A 522 4.64 -28.54 -10.48
N GLU A 523 4.22 -28.38 -9.21
CA GLU A 523 4.79 -29.13 -8.08
C GLU A 523 4.49 -30.62 -8.22
N GLY A 524 5.48 -31.48 -7.93
CA GLY A 524 5.39 -32.90 -8.20
C GLY A 524 5.03 -33.26 -9.66
N GLY A 525 5.18 -32.36 -10.63
CA GLY A 525 4.72 -32.52 -12.02
C GLY A 525 5.51 -33.52 -12.88
N GLU A 526 6.48 -34.23 -12.32
CA GLU A 526 7.29 -35.26 -12.97
C GLU A 526 8.25 -34.73 -14.07
N ALA A 527 7.74 -34.26 -15.21
CA ALA A 527 8.58 -33.82 -16.33
C ALA A 527 8.04 -32.58 -17.05
N GLY A 528 8.92 -31.60 -17.27
CA GLY A 528 8.58 -30.33 -17.92
C GLY A 528 7.92 -30.48 -19.30
N GLY A 529 8.44 -31.37 -20.15
CA GLY A 529 7.90 -31.59 -21.51
C GLY A 529 6.56 -32.34 -21.53
N LYS A 530 6.23 -33.11 -20.48
CA LYS A 530 5.00 -33.91 -20.39
C LYS A 530 3.87 -33.18 -19.66
N VAL A 531 4.20 -32.19 -18.83
CA VAL A 531 3.21 -31.49 -17.97
C VAL A 531 3.26 -29.97 -18.16
N ALA A 532 4.38 -29.31 -17.85
CA ALA A 532 4.46 -27.85 -17.86
C ALA A 532 4.39 -27.23 -19.28
N ALA A 533 4.98 -27.87 -20.28
CA ALA A 533 4.93 -27.41 -21.67
C ALA A 533 3.53 -27.54 -22.31
N PRO A 534 2.77 -28.65 -22.10
CA PRO A 534 1.36 -28.70 -22.49
C PRO A 534 0.49 -27.61 -21.86
N VAL A 535 0.67 -27.33 -20.56
CA VAL A 535 -0.01 -26.20 -19.88
C VAL A 535 0.32 -24.87 -20.54
N ALA A 536 1.58 -24.64 -20.89
CA ALA A 536 1.97 -23.45 -21.67
C ALA A 536 1.32 -23.41 -23.05
N ALA A 537 1.11 -24.56 -23.69
CA ALA A 537 0.43 -24.62 -24.98
C ALA A 537 -1.06 -24.25 -24.86
N ASP A 538 -1.74 -24.70 -23.80
CA ASP A 538 -3.13 -24.31 -23.50
C ASP A 538 -3.23 -22.81 -23.22
N PHE A 539 -2.32 -22.28 -22.39
CA PHE A 539 -2.22 -20.84 -22.13
C PHE A 539 -2.08 -20.04 -23.44
N LEU A 540 -1.14 -20.42 -24.32
CA LEU A 540 -0.89 -19.70 -25.57
C LEU A 540 -2.01 -19.83 -26.61
N ARG A 541 -2.87 -20.86 -26.52
CA ARG A 541 -4.07 -21.05 -27.34
C ARG A 541 -5.26 -20.25 -26.83
N GLY A 542 -5.31 -19.96 -25.53
CA GLY A 542 -6.37 -19.15 -24.92
C GLY A 542 -6.21 -17.64 -25.11
N LEU A 543 -5.16 -17.19 -25.80
CA LEU A 543 -4.82 -15.78 -26.04
C LEU A 543 -5.37 -15.24 -27.36
#